data_AF-A0A382K2C2-F1
#
_entry.id   AF-A0A382K2C2-F1
#
_cell.length_a   1.000
_cell.length_b   1.000
_cell.length_c   1.000
_cell.angle_alpha   90.00
_cell.angle_beta   90.00
_cell.angle_gamma   90.00
#
_symmetry.space_group_name_H-M   'P 1'
#
loop_
_entity.id
_entity.type
_entity.pdbx_description
1 polymer ?
#
loop_
_entity_poly.entity_id
_entity_poly.type
_entity_poly.pdbx_seq_one_letter_code
_entity_poly.pdbx_strand_id
1 'polypeptide(L)' 'MSIRTVVVCEAQVPFVTGGAEYHVRGLVEQLRTRGYLTELISVPFKWTPKGELLSHAAAWR' A
#
# COMPACT_ATOMS: atom_id res chain seq x y z
N MET A 1 15.38 -10.45 -18.40
CA MET A 1 15.12 -10.99 -17.06
C MET A 1 13.63 -10.86 -16.77
N SER A 2 12.99 -11.88 -16.19
CA SER A 2 11.59 -11.78 -15.74
C SER A 2 11.53 -11.10 -14.37
N ILE A 3 10.58 -10.19 -14.17
CA ILE A 3 10.33 -9.56 -12.87
C ILE A 3 9.84 -10.63 -11.90
N ARG A 4 10.55 -10.81 -10.80
CA ARG A 4 10.24 -11.84 -9.78
C ARG A 4 9.87 -11.24 -8.42
N THR A 5 10.19 -9.98 -8.20
CA THR A 5 9.97 -9.27 -6.94
C THR A 5 9.02 -8.10 -7.17
N VAL A 6 7.98 -8.01 -6.35
CA VAL A 6 6.95 -6.98 -6.43
C VAL A 6 6.76 -6.36 -5.06
N VAL A 7 6.71 -5.03 -4.98
CA VAL A 7 6.28 -4.33 -3.78
C VAL A 7 4.93 -3.70 -4.07
N VAL A 8 3.95 -4.01 -3.23
CA VAL A 8 2.63 -3.37 -3.25
C VAL A 8 2.64 -2.29 -2.19
N CYS A 9 2.32 -1.05 -2.58
CA CYS A 9 2.35 0.11 -1.70
C CYS A 9 0.93 0.60 -1.43
N GLU A 10 0.58 0.86 -0.17
CA GLU A 10 -0.69 1.47 0.19
C GLU A 10 -0.53 2.68 1.12
N ALA A 11 -1.35 3.70 0.91
CA ALA A 11 -1.56 4.77 1.88
C ALA A 11 -2.70 4.35 2.82
N GLN A 12 -2.39 3.98 4.06
CA GLN A 12 -3.37 3.46 5.00
C GLN A 12 -3.82 4.54 5.97
N VAL A 13 -5.12 4.78 6.08
CA VAL A 13 -5.66 5.59 7.18
C VAL A 13 -5.61 4.75 8.45
N PRO A 14 -4.98 5.23 9.54
CA PRO A 14 -4.88 4.47 10.78
C PRO A 14 -6.24 4.00 11.30
N PHE A 15 -6.31 2.72 11.68
CA PHE A 15 -7.50 2.08 12.26
C PHE A 15 -8.73 2.01 11.34
N VAL A 16 -8.60 2.33 10.06
CA VAL A 16 -9.65 2.14 9.05
C VAL A 16 -9.41 0.84 8.29
N THR A 17 -10.49 0.16 7.93
CA THR A 17 -10.45 -0.98 7.00
C THR A 17 -11.62 -0.84 6.05
N GLY A 18 -11.35 -0.96 4.75
CA GLY A 18 -12.34 -0.85 3.70
C GLY A 18 -11.84 -1.46 2.40
N GLY A 19 -12.46 -1.05 1.30
CA GLY A 19 -12.22 -1.65 -0.02
C GLY A 19 -10.76 -1.54 -0.48
N ALA A 20 -10.07 -0.46 -0.14
CA ALA A 20 -8.65 -0.29 -0.49
C ALA A 20 -7.77 -1.32 0.22
N GLU A 21 -7.95 -1.50 1.52
CA GLU A 21 -7.19 -2.47 2.33
C GLU A 21 -7.50 -3.91 1.91
N TYR A 22 -8.77 -4.24 1.62
CA TYR A 22 -9.12 -5.55 1.07
C TYR A 22 -8.48 -5.79 -0.30
N HIS A 23 -8.48 -4.77 -1.16
CA HIS A 23 -7.92 -4.87 -2.50
C HIS A 23 -6.42 -5.18 -2.48
N VAL A 24 -5.63 -4.43 -1.72
CA VAL A 24 -4.17 -4.64 -1.71
C VAL A 24 -3.77 -5.95 -1.02
N ARG A 25 -4.49 -6.38 0.03
CA ARG A 25 -4.27 -7.67 0.68
C ARG A 25 -4.56 -8.83 -0.29
N GLY A 26 -5.68 -8.76 -1.00
CA GLY A 26 -6.02 -9.74 -2.03
C GLY A 26 -5.01 -9.76 -3.17
N LEU A 27 -4.54 -8.59 -3.63
CA LEU A 27 -3.50 -8.50 -4.66
C LEU A 27 -2.20 -9.20 -4.21
N VAL A 28 -1.72 -8.92 -3.00
CA VAL A 28 -0.51 -9.51 -2.44
C VAL A 28 -0.64 -11.04 -2.33
N GLU A 29 -1.77 -11.52 -1.83
CA GLU A 29 -2.06 -12.95 -1.77
C GLU A 29 -1.99 -13.59 -3.17
N GLN A 30 -2.68 -13.00 -4.14
CA GLN A 30 -2.72 -13.52 -5.51
C GLN A 30 -1.35 -13.51 -6.21
N LEU A 31 -0.51 -12.51 -5.96
CA LEU A 31 0.86 -12.47 -6.45
C LEU A 31 1.73 -13.55 -5.81
N ARG A 32 1.63 -13.73 -4.48
CA ARG A 32 2.36 -14.79 -3.77
C ARG A 32 1.96 -16.18 -4.27
N THR A 33 0.66 -16.44 -4.47
CA THR A 33 0.15 -17.71 -5.04
C THR A 33 0.73 -18.00 -6.44
N ARG A 34 1.07 -16.97 -7.22
CA ARG A 34 1.66 -17.10 -8.56
C ARG A 34 3.18 -17.19 -8.55
N GLY A 35 3.82 -17.25 -7.38
CA GLY A 35 5.26 -17.43 -7.22
C GLY A 35 6.09 -16.14 -7.29
N TYR A 36 5.45 -14.97 -7.14
CA TYR A 36 6.17 -13.70 -7.00
C TYR A 36 6.60 -13.49 -5.55
N LEU A 37 7.85 -13.06 -5.34
CA LEU A 37 8.28 -12.54 -4.04
C LEU A 37 7.62 -11.17 -3.84
N THR A 38 6.59 -11.14 -3.00
CA THR A 38 5.72 -9.96 -2.87
C THR A 38 5.59 -9.51 -1.44
N GLU A 39 5.79 -8.22 -1.19
CA GLU A 39 5.56 -7.58 0.11
C GLU A 39 4.60 -6.40 0.01
N LEU A 40 3.82 -6.19 1.08
CA LEU A 40 2.95 -5.04 1.26
C LEU A 40 3.65 -4.02 2.16
N ILE A 41 3.81 -2.80 1.66
CA ILE A 41 4.28 -1.67 2.47
C ILE A 41 3.12 -0.70 2.64
N SER A 42 2.79 -0.42 3.90
CA SER A 42 1.73 0.50 4.27
C SER A 42 2.34 1.74 4.92
N VAL A 43 2.08 2.91 4.32
CA VAL A 43 2.49 4.20 4.88
C VAL A 43 1.25 4.87 5.49
N PRO A 44 1.31 5.29 6.77
CA PRO A 44 0.21 6.02 7.39
C PRO A 44 -0.13 7.29 6.62
N PHE A 45 -1.42 7.48 6.35
CA PHE A 45 -1.94 8.66 5.67
C PHE A 45 -3.03 9.34 6.51
N LYS A 46 -3.01 10.67 6.54
CA LYS A 46 -4.05 11.47 7.17
C LYS A 46 -4.47 12.63 6.27
N TRP A 47 -5.78 12.80 6.07
CA TRP A 47 -6.31 13.89 5.24
C TRP A 47 -6.57 15.20 5.99
N THR A 48 -6.35 15.23 7.31
CA THR A 48 -6.48 16.41 8.17
C THR A 48 -5.27 16.64 9.07
N PRO A 49 -4.86 17.90 9.28
CA PRO A 49 -5.38 19.11 8.63
C PRO A 49 -4.99 19.19 7.15
N LYS A 50 -5.77 19.92 6.32
CA LYS A 50 -5.56 19.98 4.86
C LYS A 50 -4.18 20.50 4.46
N GLY A 51 -3.56 21.36 5.28
CA GLY A 51 -2.22 21.90 5.05
C GLY A 51 -1.11 20.84 5.06
N GLU A 52 -1.33 19.68 5.69
CA GLU A 52 -0.34 18.60 5.72
C GLU A 52 -0.54 17.57 4.60
N LEU A 53 -1.61 17.66 3.81
CA LEU A 53 -1.97 16.64 2.82
C LEU A 53 -0.82 16.32 1.85
N LEU A 54 -0.13 17.36 1.37
CA LEU A 54 1.02 17.19 0.46
C LEU A 54 2.22 16.54 1.15
N SER A 55 2.45 16.85 2.43
CA SER A 55 3.51 16.23 3.23
C SER A 55 3.25 14.74 3.45
N HIS A 56 2.02 14.37 3.82
CA HIS A 56 1.61 12.96 3.96
C HIS A 56 1.67 12.22 2.62
N ALA A 57 1.25 12.85 1.51
CA ALA A 57 1.36 12.25 0.18
C ALA A 57 2.82 12.08 -0.28
N ALA A 58 3.72 12.96 0.18
CA ALA A 58 5.15 12.90 -0.13
C ALA A 58 5.95 11.93 0.75
N ALA A 59 5.33 11.27 1.74
CA ALA A 59 6.02 10.35 2.65
C ALA A 59 6.70 9.13 1.97
N TRP A 60 6.39 8.89 0.69
CA TRP A 60 7.00 7.86 -0.14
C TRP A 60 8.32 8.27 -0.83
N ARG A 61 8.66 9.56 -0.80
CA ARG A 61 9.89 10.09 -1.39
C ARG A 61 11.05 10.00 -0.41
#